data_AF-A0A2K3JDW0-F1
#
_entry.id   AF-A0A2K3JDW0-F1
#
_cell.length_a   1.000
_cell.length_b   1.000
_cell.length_c   1.000
_cell.angle_alpha   90.00
_cell.angle_beta   90.00
_cell.angle_gamma   90.00
#
_symmetry.space_group_name_H-M   'P 1'
#
loop_
_entity.id
_entity.type
_entity.pdbx_description
1 polymer ?
#
loop_
_entity_poly.entity_id
_entity_poly.type
_entity_poly.pdbx_seq_one_letter_code
_entity_poly.pdbx_strand_id
1 'polypeptide(L)'
;MSEFELKKSAYSRYLGRGLYILLEFSHSSWLETYRFINNNKTITIDSNEYLGLPFKLLFNTQGENSGTSIGIANIDRQLTYKIREAVKSSYKNKNIQCKIYLAHIERDTSGNLISEKYDRGTFEVISLDIDKTQINLGINLILSIGYNIGTIRYNKNLFPNLYL
;
A
#
# COMPACT_ATOMS: atom_id res chain seq x y z
N MET A 1 -7.94 4.66 -16.33
CA MET A 1 -8.06 4.22 -14.91
C MET A 1 -7.87 2.70 -14.91
N SER A 2 -7.03 2.13 -14.04
CA SER A 2 -6.76 0.67 -14.07
C SER A 2 -7.96 -0.13 -13.55
N GLU A 3 -8.08 -1.40 -13.95
CA GLU A 3 -9.14 -2.31 -13.49
C GLU A 3 -9.18 -2.43 -11.96
N PHE A 4 -8.01 -2.40 -11.32
CA PHE A 4 -7.89 -2.40 -9.87
C PHE A 4 -8.53 -1.16 -9.22
N GLU A 5 -8.27 0.04 -9.75
CA GLU A 5 -8.86 1.28 -9.23
C GLU A 5 -10.39 1.33 -9.44
N LEU A 6 -10.88 0.75 -10.53
CA LEU A 6 -12.31 0.56 -10.78
C LEU A 6 -12.96 -0.34 -9.71
N LYS A 7 -12.35 -1.50 -9.40
CA LYS A 7 -12.85 -2.43 -8.37
C LYS A 7 -12.80 -1.81 -6.98
N LYS A 8 -11.71 -1.08 -6.64
CA LYS A 8 -11.57 -0.34 -5.37
C LYS A 8 -12.69 0.71 -5.20
N SER A 9 -12.97 1.49 -6.25
CA SER A 9 -14.02 2.51 -6.21
C SER A 9 -15.42 1.89 -6.10
N ALA A 10 -15.68 0.79 -6.82
CA ALA A 10 -16.95 0.08 -6.73
C ALA A 10 -17.18 -0.50 -5.32
N TYR A 11 -16.14 -1.12 -4.74
CA TYR A 11 -16.20 -1.67 -3.38
C TYR A 11 -16.40 -0.60 -2.32
N SER A 12 -15.71 0.55 -2.45
CA SER A 12 -15.86 1.68 -1.53
C SER A 12 -17.26 2.29 -1.59
N ARG A 13 -17.85 2.41 -2.79
CA ARG A 13 -19.23 2.88 -2.97
C ARG A 13 -20.26 1.90 -2.42
N TYR A 14 -20.04 0.60 -2.61
CA TYR A 14 -20.96 -0.45 -2.17
C TYR A 14 -21.03 -0.57 -0.64
N LEU A 15 -19.89 -0.44 0.05
CA LEU A 15 -19.82 -0.56 1.50
C LEU A 15 -20.00 0.78 2.24
N GLY A 16 -20.02 1.91 1.54
CA GLY A 16 -19.97 3.25 2.17
C GLY A 16 -18.66 3.51 2.92
N ARG A 17 -17.62 2.70 2.70
CA ARG A 17 -16.35 2.70 3.45
C ARG A 17 -15.18 3.02 2.53
N GLY A 18 -14.22 3.81 3.01
CA GLY A 18 -13.00 4.07 2.25
C GLY A 18 -12.06 2.86 2.29
N LEU A 19 -11.88 2.17 1.16
CA LEU A 19 -10.82 1.17 1.02
C LEU A 19 -9.52 1.87 0.60
N TYR A 20 -8.44 1.59 1.31
CA TYR A 20 -7.10 2.14 1.07
C TYR A 20 -6.07 1.02 0.97
N ILE A 21 -4.95 1.33 0.32
CA ILE A 21 -3.74 0.51 0.28
C ILE A 21 -2.72 1.22 1.17
N LEU A 22 -2.08 0.44 2.03
CA LEU A 22 -0.93 0.88 2.80
C LEU A 22 0.32 0.17 2.29
N LEU A 23 1.44 0.89 2.29
CA LEU A 23 2.77 0.37 2.01
C LEU A 23 3.68 0.65 3.19
N GLU A 24 4.49 -0.32 3.56
CA GLU A 24 5.55 -0.16 4.54
C GLU A 24 6.88 -0.62 3.94
N PHE A 25 7.85 0.28 3.86
CA PHE A 25 9.21 -0.04 3.43
C PHE A 25 10.11 -0.14 4.64
N SER A 26 10.79 -1.27 4.76
CA SER A 26 11.72 -1.53 5.85
C SER A 26 12.99 -2.19 5.32
N HIS A 27 14.09 -1.93 6.01
CA HIS A 27 15.36 -2.59 5.81
C HIS A 27 16.05 -2.68 7.17
N SER A 28 16.83 -3.74 7.39
CA SER A 28 17.45 -4.00 8.70
C SER A 28 18.45 -2.92 9.15
N SER A 29 19.00 -2.13 8.22
CA SER A 29 19.89 -1.00 8.51
C SER A 29 19.17 0.34 8.66
N TRP A 30 17.86 0.42 8.42
CA TRP A 30 17.13 1.67 8.54
C TRP A 30 16.68 1.88 9.98
N LEU A 31 16.77 3.12 10.46
CA LEU A 31 16.32 3.48 11.81
C LEU A 31 14.79 3.46 11.93
N GLU A 32 14.08 3.61 10.81
CA GLU A 32 12.63 3.66 10.76
C GLU A 32 12.05 2.91 9.56
N THR A 33 10.77 2.58 9.65
CA THR A 33 9.97 2.04 8.55
C THR A 33 9.24 3.19 7.87
N TYR A 34 9.41 3.34 6.57
CA TYR A 34 8.71 4.36 5.79
C TYR A 34 7.31 3.86 5.45
N ARG A 35 6.28 4.64 5.78
CA ARG A 35 4.87 4.21 5.70
C ARG A 35 4.07 5.16 4.81
N PHE A 36 3.31 4.59 3.89
CA PHE A 36 2.54 5.33 2.90
C PHE A 36 1.11 4.82 2.82
N ILE A 37 0.15 5.70 2.60
CA ILE A 37 -1.25 5.38 2.30
C ILE A 37 -1.65 6.03 0.97
N ASN A 38 -2.40 5.30 0.13
CA ASN A 38 -2.88 5.82 -1.16
C ASN A 38 -4.08 6.76 -0.98
N ASN A 39 -3.84 7.83 -0.23
CA ASN A 39 -4.78 8.86 0.13
C ASN A 39 -4.08 10.22 0.04
N ASN A 40 -4.84 11.31 -0.01
CA ASN A 40 -4.28 12.66 -0.03
C ASN A 40 -4.04 13.23 1.38
N LYS A 41 -4.31 12.44 2.42
CA LYS A 41 -4.19 12.84 3.82
C LYS A 41 -3.39 11.79 4.58
N THR A 42 -2.51 12.27 5.44
CA THR A 42 -1.82 11.47 6.45
C THR A 42 -2.83 10.95 7.48
N ILE A 43 -2.72 9.68 7.84
CA ILE A 43 -3.60 9.02 8.80
C ILE A 43 -2.76 8.18 9.76
N THR A 44 -3.16 8.16 11.03
CA THR A 44 -2.57 7.26 12.04
C THR A 44 -3.42 6.01 12.17
N ILE A 45 -2.80 4.83 11.99
CA ILE A 45 -3.43 3.51 12.13
C ILE A 45 -2.53 2.68 13.06
N ASP A 46 -3.08 2.05 14.09
CA ASP A 46 -2.33 1.25 15.06
C ASP A 46 -1.11 2.00 15.65
N SER A 47 -1.29 3.27 16.00
CA SER A 47 -0.23 4.19 16.48
C SER A 47 0.90 4.48 15.49
N ASN A 48 0.79 4.05 14.23
CA ASN A 48 1.75 4.34 13.17
C ASN A 48 1.19 5.40 12.22
N GLU A 49 1.98 6.43 11.94
CA GLU A 49 1.64 7.45 10.95
C GLU A 49 1.91 6.96 9.53
N TYR A 50 0.90 7.04 8.66
CA TYR A 50 1.01 6.74 7.24
C TYR A 50 0.92 8.03 6.44
N LEU A 51 1.98 8.35 5.70
CA LEU A 51 2.03 9.54 4.88
C LEU A 51 1.07 9.42 3.69
N GLY A 52 0.16 10.39 3.55
CA GLY A 52 -0.81 10.42 2.46
C GLY A 52 -0.16 10.85 1.16
N LEU A 53 0.08 9.89 0.27
CA LEU A 53 0.61 10.14 -1.07
C LEU A 53 -0.18 9.38 -2.14
N PRO A 54 -0.49 10.01 -3.28
CA PRO A 54 -1.10 9.29 -4.39
C PRO A 54 -0.08 8.30 -4.98
N PHE A 55 -0.36 7.01 -4.87
CA PHE A 55 0.42 5.96 -5.54
C PHE A 55 -0.47 4.91 -6.19
N LYS A 56 0.07 4.26 -7.23
CA LYS A 56 -0.65 3.25 -8.02
C LYS A 56 0.14 1.95 -8.06
N LEU A 57 -0.59 0.84 -7.98
CA LEU A 57 -0.08 -0.50 -8.28
C LEU A 57 -0.33 -0.79 -9.76
N LEU A 58 0.73 -1.16 -10.49
CA LEU A 58 0.67 -1.57 -11.88
C LEU A 58 1.08 -3.04 -11.98
N PHE A 59 0.11 -3.89 -12.29
CA PHE A 59 0.33 -5.31 -12.51
C PHE A 59 0.74 -5.52 -13.98
N ASN A 60 1.99 -5.90 -14.23
CA ASN A 60 2.40 -6.27 -15.58
C ASN A 60 2.00 -7.73 -15.84
N THR A 61 1.00 -7.94 -16.69
CA THR A 61 0.43 -9.26 -17.00
C THR A 61 1.05 -9.92 -18.23
N GLN A 62 2.10 -9.35 -18.83
CA GLN A 62 2.74 -9.89 -20.04
C GLN A 62 4.24 -10.14 -19.85
N GLY A 63 4.67 -11.38 -20.10
CA GLY A 63 6.09 -11.79 -20.18
C GLY A 63 6.57 -12.77 -19.07
N GLU A 64 7.66 -13.50 -19.35
CA GLU A 64 8.30 -14.45 -18.43
C GLU A 64 8.89 -13.80 -17.16
N ASN A 65 9.07 -12.47 -17.17
CA ASN A 65 9.42 -11.65 -16.01
C ASN A 65 8.20 -10.86 -15.51
N SER A 66 7.16 -11.57 -15.08
CA SER A 66 5.94 -10.99 -14.50
C SER A 66 6.27 -10.28 -13.18
N GLY A 67 6.38 -8.95 -13.21
CA GLY A 67 6.65 -8.11 -12.05
C GLY A 67 5.53 -7.10 -11.81
N THR A 68 5.30 -6.71 -10.56
CA THR A 68 4.41 -5.58 -10.25
C THR A 68 5.26 -4.37 -9.93
N SER A 69 4.93 -3.23 -10.53
CA SER A 69 5.56 -1.95 -10.20
C SER A 69 4.63 -1.11 -9.33
N ILE A 70 5.24 -0.41 -8.38
CA ILE A 70 4.59 0.59 -7.54
C ILE A 70 5.24 1.93 -7.84
N GLY A 71 4.44 2.88 -8.30
CA GLY A 71 4.86 4.26 -8.50
C GLY A 71 4.24 5.15 -7.44
N ILE A 72 5.07 5.77 -6.61
CA ILE A 72 4.68 6.80 -5.63
C ILE A 72 5.13 8.16 -6.17
N ALA A 73 4.19 9.07 -6.34
CA ALA A 73 4.43 10.41 -6.86
C ALA A 73 4.14 11.49 -5.82
N ASN A 74 4.57 12.72 -6.11
CA ASN A 74 4.37 13.91 -5.27
C ASN A 74 5.00 13.79 -3.88
N ILE A 75 6.11 13.07 -3.81
CA ILE A 75 6.87 12.92 -2.57
C ILE A 75 7.69 14.18 -2.33
N ASP A 76 7.72 14.64 -1.09
CA ASP A 76 8.60 15.74 -0.68
C ASP A 76 10.08 15.44 -0.99
N ARG A 77 10.82 16.45 -1.44
CA ARG A 77 12.20 16.30 -1.88
C ARG A 77 13.16 15.92 -0.75
N GLN A 78 12.88 16.35 0.48
CA GLN A 78 13.68 15.94 1.63
C GLN A 78 13.44 14.47 1.95
N LEU A 79 12.20 13.99 1.83
CA LEU A 79 11.87 12.59 2.04
C LEU A 79 12.49 11.68 0.97
N THR A 80 12.42 12.06 -0.31
CA THR A 80 13.10 11.29 -1.38
C THR A 80 14.62 11.25 -1.17
N TYR A 81 15.23 12.34 -0.73
CA TYR A 81 16.65 12.37 -0.37
C TYR A 81 16.97 11.45 0.80
N LYS A 82 16.18 11.50 1.89
CA LYS A 82 16.35 10.62 3.05
C LYS A 82 16.27 9.15 2.66
N ILE A 83 15.25 8.76 1.89
CA ILE A 83 15.08 7.37 1.43
C ILE A 83 16.24 7.00 0.50
N ARG A 84 16.67 7.89 -0.39
CA ARG A 84 17.82 7.65 -1.28
C ARG A 84 19.11 7.43 -0.50
N GLU A 85 19.40 8.24 0.50
CA GLU A 85 20.59 8.07 1.34
C GLU A 85 20.49 6.80 2.20
N ALA A 86 19.30 6.48 2.73
CA ALA A 86 19.06 5.23 3.43
C ALA A 86 19.31 4.01 2.53
N VAL A 87 18.88 4.05 1.27
CA VAL A 87 19.14 3.01 0.26
C VAL A 87 20.63 2.94 -0.10
N LYS A 88 21.29 4.08 -0.31
CA LYS A 88 22.73 4.15 -0.60
C LYS A 88 23.57 3.55 0.53
N SER A 89 23.22 3.85 1.78
CA SER A 89 23.91 3.32 2.95
C SER A 89 23.80 1.80 3.06
N SER A 90 22.79 1.20 2.42
CA SER A 90 22.56 -0.24 2.36
C SER A 90 23.29 -0.97 1.23
N TYR A 91 24.23 -0.35 0.49
CA TYR A 91 24.82 -0.84 -0.78
C TYR A 91 25.53 -2.22 -0.81
N LYS A 92 25.36 -3.07 0.21
CA LYS A 92 25.76 -4.48 0.20
C LYS A 92 24.63 -5.47 0.54
N ASN A 93 23.49 -5.02 1.07
CA ASN A 93 22.36 -5.88 1.43
C ASN A 93 21.15 -5.50 0.58
N LYS A 94 20.74 -6.40 -0.33
CA LYS A 94 19.70 -6.18 -1.34
C LYS A 94 18.26 -6.35 -0.82
N ASN A 95 18.03 -6.36 0.49
CA ASN A 95 16.78 -6.92 1.03
C ASN A 95 15.84 -5.84 1.56
N ILE A 96 15.54 -4.80 0.77
CA ILE A 96 14.46 -3.87 1.14
C ILE A 96 13.15 -4.63 1.07
N GLN A 97 12.40 -4.64 2.17
CA GLN A 97 11.10 -5.28 2.27
C GLN A 97 9.99 -4.25 2.07
N CYS A 98 9.07 -4.56 1.17
CA CYS A 98 7.82 -3.85 0.94
C CYS A 98 6.67 -4.71 1.48
N LYS A 99 6.02 -4.26 2.56
CA LYS A 99 4.78 -4.87 3.05
C LYS A 99 3.59 -4.13 2.50
N ILE A 100 2.60 -4.89 2.05
CA ILE A 100 1.36 -4.35 1.48
C ILE A 100 0.20 -4.70 2.40
N TYR A 101 -0.62 -3.72 2.71
CA TYR A 101 -1.86 -3.91 3.44
C TYR A 101 -3.04 -3.33 2.68
N LEU A 102 -4.21 -3.93 2.87
CA LEU A 102 -5.48 -3.26 2.61
C LEU A 102 -6.01 -2.73 3.93
N ALA A 103 -6.49 -1.49 3.94
CA ALA A 103 -7.09 -0.88 5.11
C ALA A 103 -8.48 -0.38 4.79
N HIS A 104 -9.44 -0.77 5.62
CA HIS A 104 -10.72 -0.10 5.70
C HIS A 104 -10.60 1.01 6.72
N ILE A 105 -11.00 2.22 6.34
CA ILE A 105 -10.94 3.38 7.23
C ILE A 105 -12.27 4.12 7.13
N GLU A 106 -12.90 4.32 8.28
CA GLU A 106 -14.14 5.08 8.43
C GLU A 106 -14.08 5.98 9.66
N ARG A 107 -15.09 6.85 9.80
CA ARG A 107 -15.33 7.59 11.05
C ARG A 107 -16.65 7.12 11.63
N ASP A 108 -16.68 6.87 12.93
CA ASP A 108 -17.93 6.60 13.63
C ASP A 108 -18.80 7.86 13.74
N THR A 109 -19.99 7.70 14.31
CA THR A 109 -20.95 8.79 14.54
C THR A 109 -20.41 9.87 15.49
N SER A 110 -19.38 9.55 16.29
CA SER A 110 -18.69 10.47 17.19
C SER A 110 -17.46 11.11 16.54
N GLY A 111 -17.17 10.79 15.28
CA GLY A 111 -16.04 11.30 14.52
C GLY A 111 -14.71 10.57 14.77
N ASN A 112 -14.68 9.51 15.58
CA ASN A 112 -13.47 8.72 15.84
C ASN A 112 -13.10 7.89 14.61
N LEU A 113 -11.81 7.75 14.36
CA LEU A 113 -11.32 6.92 13.27
C LEU A 113 -11.47 5.43 13.66
N ILE A 114 -12.19 4.66 12.84
CA ILE A 114 -12.22 3.21 12.92
C ILE A 114 -11.43 2.68 11.73
N SER A 115 -10.49 1.78 11.99
CA SER A 115 -9.67 1.17 10.95
C SER A 115 -9.50 -0.33 11.12
N GLU A 116 -9.60 -1.07 10.02
CA GLU A 116 -9.29 -2.50 9.96
C GLU A 116 -8.17 -2.70 8.92
N LYS A 117 -7.04 -3.27 9.34
CA LYS A 117 -5.85 -3.48 8.52
C LYS A 117 -5.66 -4.97 8.21
N TYR A 118 -5.50 -5.30 6.94
CA TYR A 118 -5.35 -6.67 6.44
C TYR A 118 -4.03 -6.84 5.70
N ASP A 119 -3.18 -7.76 6.17
CA ASP A 119 -1.90 -8.10 5.54
C ASP A 119 -2.11 -8.78 4.18
N ARG A 120 -1.37 -8.33 3.16
CA ARG A 120 -1.38 -8.88 1.79
C ARG A 120 -0.04 -9.43 1.35
N GLY A 121 0.97 -9.38 2.20
CA GLY A 121 2.27 -9.98 1.96
C GLY A 121 3.42 -9.03 2.18
N THR A 122 4.60 -9.63 2.36
CA THR A 122 5.89 -8.97 2.40
C THR A 122 6.68 -9.38 1.16
N PHE A 123 7.18 -8.40 0.41
CA PHE A 123 7.84 -8.60 -0.87
C PHE A 123 9.22 -7.98 -0.84
N GLU A 124 10.19 -8.64 -1.46
CA GLU A 124 11.50 -8.06 -1.70
C GLU A 124 11.43 -7.08 -2.88
N VAL A 125 12.01 -5.90 -2.69
CA VAL A 125 12.14 -4.89 -3.74
C VAL A 125 13.26 -5.28 -4.68
N ILE A 126 12.90 -5.67 -5.91
CA ILE A 126 13.82 -6.16 -6.94
C ILE A 126 14.42 -5.03 -7.79
N SER A 127 13.73 -3.88 -7.85
CA SER A 127 14.23 -2.67 -8.48
C SER A 127 13.71 -1.45 -7.75
N LEU A 128 14.55 -0.41 -7.65
CA LEU A 128 14.20 0.83 -6.98
C LEU A 128 14.87 1.99 -7.72
N ASP A 129 14.04 2.89 -8.22
CA ASP A 129 14.45 4.15 -8.82
C ASP A 129 13.82 5.29 -8.01
N ILE A 130 14.65 6.24 -7.59
CA ILE A 130 14.24 7.36 -6.75
C ILE A 130 14.66 8.63 -7.45
N ASP A 131 13.70 9.44 -7.88
CA ASP A 131 13.95 10.79 -8.37
C ASP A 131 13.63 11.83 -7.28
N LYS A 132 13.74 13.13 -7.59
CA LYS A 132 13.55 14.24 -6.66
C LYS A 132 12.17 14.24 -6.02
N THR A 133 11.13 13.78 -6.72
CA THR A 133 9.72 13.85 -6.25
C THR A 133 8.94 12.55 -6.44
N GLN A 134 9.63 11.47 -6.82
CA GLN A 134 9.01 10.20 -7.15
C GLN A 134 9.86 9.02 -6.69
N ILE A 135 9.19 7.94 -6.31
CA ILE A 135 9.80 6.64 -6.05
C ILE A 135 9.09 5.61 -6.91
N ASN A 136 9.84 4.93 -7.76
CA ASN A 136 9.37 3.80 -8.55
C ASN A 136 10.07 2.54 -8.06
N LEU A 137 9.30 1.52 -7.74
CA LEU A 137 9.85 0.27 -7.26
C LEU A 137 9.20 -0.91 -7.99
N GLY A 138 10.00 -1.94 -8.26
CA GLY A 138 9.55 -3.23 -8.72
C GLY A 138 9.56 -4.22 -7.56
N ILE A 139 8.47 -4.97 -7.44
CA ILE A 139 8.39 -6.16 -6.57
C ILE A 139 7.96 -7.35 -7.42
N ASN A 140 8.46 -8.54 -7.06
CA ASN A 140 7.97 -9.76 -7.66
C ASN A 140 6.72 -10.22 -6.91
N LEU A 141 5.57 -10.04 -7.53
CA LEU A 141 4.27 -10.46 -7.02
C LEU A 141 3.90 -11.78 -7.71
N ILE A 142 4.54 -12.87 -7.28
CA ILE A 142 4.12 -14.21 -7.69
C ILE A 142 2.75 -14.48 -7.05
N LEU A 143 1.67 -14.23 -7.81
CA LEU A 143 0.29 -14.67 -7.57
C LEU A 143 -0.37 -14.27 -6.22
N SER A 144 0.11 -13.26 -5.49
CA SER A 144 -0.34 -13.05 -4.08
C SER A 144 -1.49 -12.05 -3.87
N ILE A 145 -1.71 -11.09 -4.78
CA ILE A 145 -2.78 -10.07 -4.63
C ILE A 145 -4.05 -10.43 -5.39
N GLY A 146 -3.93 -11.10 -6.55
CA GLY A 146 -5.08 -11.49 -7.39
C GLY A 146 -6.06 -12.43 -6.69
N TYR A 147 -5.57 -13.29 -5.80
CA TYR A 147 -6.40 -14.22 -5.02
C TYR A 147 -7.06 -13.57 -3.79
N ASN A 148 -6.57 -12.41 -3.31
CA ASN A 148 -6.88 -11.97 -1.94
C ASN A 148 -7.93 -10.85 -1.80
N ILE A 149 -8.38 -10.25 -2.90
CA ILE A 149 -9.51 -9.30 -2.88
C ILE A 149 -10.84 -10.06 -2.85
N GLY A 150 -10.92 -11.22 -3.52
CA GLY A 150 -12.07 -12.13 -3.43
C GLY A 150 -12.20 -12.86 -2.10
N THR A 151 -11.12 -12.93 -1.31
CA THR A 151 -11.06 -13.51 0.05
C THR A 151 -11.05 -12.46 1.15
N ILE A 152 -11.32 -11.17 0.86
CA ILE A 152 -11.98 -10.32 1.85
C ILE A 152 -13.35 -10.98 2.07
N ARG A 153 -13.36 -12.02 2.91
CA ARG A 153 -14.56 -12.79 3.20
C ARG A 153 -15.55 -11.79 3.75
N TYR A 154 -16.70 -11.69 3.11
CA TYR A 154 -17.93 -11.24 3.73
C TYR A 154 -18.01 -11.92 5.10
N ASN A 155 -17.67 -11.20 6.17
CA ASN A 155 -17.93 -11.72 7.48
C ASN A 155 -19.43 -11.51 7.71
N LYS A 156 -20.24 -12.49 7.30
CA LYS A 156 -21.70 -12.48 7.47
C LYS A 156 -22.10 -12.21 8.93
N ASN A 157 -21.23 -12.52 9.88
CA ASN A 157 -21.45 -12.28 11.31
C ASN A 157 -21.25 -10.81 11.72
N LEU A 158 -20.56 -9.98 10.92
CA LEU A 158 -20.40 -8.54 11.19
C LEU A 158 -21.54 -7.69 10.59
N PHE A 159 -22.38 -8.26 9.71
CA PHE A 159 -23.45 -7.52 9.03
C PHE A 159 -24.73 -8.37 8.84
N PRO A 160 -25.51 -8.60 9.92
CA PRO A 160 -26.73 -9.43 9.85
C PRO A 160 -27.86 -8.84 8.99
N ASN A 161 -27.80 -7.55 8.63
CA ASN A 161 -28.90 -6.84 7.96
C ASN A 161 -28.69 -6.58 6.45
N LEU A 162 -27.77 -7.32 5.79
CA LEU A 162 -27.50 -7.16 4.36
C LEU A 162 -28.44 -7.93 3.41
N TYR A 163 -29.53 -8.50 3.93
CA TYR A 163 -30.64 -9.00 3.13
C TYR A 163 -31.97 -8.46 3.69
N LEU A 164 -32.36 -7.29 3.19
CA LEU A 164 -33.75 -6.83 3.08
C LEU A 164 -33.97 -6.37 1.65
#